data_AF-A0A843A2A1-F1
#
_entry.id   AF-A0A843A2A1-F1
#
_cell.length_a   1.000
_cell.length_b   1.000
_cell.length_c   1.000
_cell.angle_alpha   90.00
_cell.angle_beta   90.00
_cell.angle_gamma   90.00
#
_symmetry.space_group_name_H-M   'P 1'
#
loop_
_entity.id
_entity.type
_entity.pdbx_description
1 polymer ?
#
loop_
_entity_poly.entity_id
_entity_poly.type
_entity_poly.pdbx_seq_one_letter_code
_entity_poly.pdbx_strand_id
1 'polypeptide(L)'
;MKKKVIKGVVKFCAFVIIANLPFLTITQLLGIDTFIDSFKHPDSYQYIKNDKIRLPDTKGGYLILEKTTDQDYSIAKGDTILYRTTKDTLRYRVVDQINIQQGALTYYTAAINEDDLDGPIYDQQIIGKIKGRIDDNIWNAFSLQIWELCIHNLNAAALFTNV
;
A
#
# COMPACT_ATOMS: atom_id res chain seq x y z
N MET A 1 -7.26 -16.16 -46.38
CA MET A 1 -6.31 -15.30 -45.65
C MET A 1 -6.97 -14.44 -44.56
N LYS A 2 -8.02 -13.65 -44.86
CA LYS A 2 -8.68 -12.73 -43.90
C LYS A 2 -9.11 -13.38 -42.57
N LYS A 3 -9.71 -14.59 -42.58
CA LYS A 3 -10.12 -15.30 -41.36
C LYS A 3 -8.95 -15.69 -40.42
N LYS A 4 -7.77 -16.02 -40.98
CA LYS A 4 -6.58 -16.37 -40.17
C LYS A 4 -5.99 -15.13 -39.50
N VAL A 5 -5.95 -14.00 -40.22
CA VAL A 5 -5.48 -12.71 -39.68
C VAL A 5 -6.41 -12.22 -38.56
N ILE A 6 -7.73 -12.25 -38.77
CA ILE A 6 -8.71 -11.87 -37.73
C ILE A 6 -8.56 -12.76 -36.49
N LYS A 7 -8.42 -14.09 -36.67
CA LYS A 7 -8.20 -15.01 -35.54
C LYS A 7 -6.88 -14.72 -34.81
N GLY A 8 -5.84 -14.30 -35.52
CA GLY A 8 -4.57 -13.87 -34.94
C GLY A 8 -4.72 -12.61 -34.10
N VAL A 9 -5.38 -11.58 -34.65
CA VAL A 9 -5.64 -10.31 -33.96
C VAL A 9 -6.47 -10.53 -32.69
N VAL A 10 -7.53 -11.34 -32.76
CA VAL A 10 -8.37 -11.64 -31.58
C VAL A 10 -7.56 -12.33 -30.47
N LYS A 11 -6.69 -13.29 -30.81
CA LYS A 11 -5.82 -13.94 -29.83
C LYS A 11 -4.82 -12.97 -29.20
N PHE A 12 -4.26 -12.07 -30.00
CA PHE A 12 -3.34 -11.05 -29.52
C PHE A 12 -4.05 -10.07 -28.57
N CYS A 13 -5.22 -9.55 -28.95
CA CYS A 13 -6.01 -8.68 -28.08
C CYS A 13 -6.40 -9.38 -26.77
N ALA A 14 -6.85 -10.64 -26.84
CA ALA A 14 -7.17 -11.43 -25.66
C ALA A 14 -5.94 -11.61 -24.75
N PHE A 15 -4.77 -11.89 -25.33
CA PHE A 15 -3.52 -11.98 -24.58
C PHE A 15 -3.17 -10.66 -23.90
N VAL A 16 -3.24 -9.53 -24.63
CA VAL A 16 -2.95 -8.20 -24.07
C VAL A 16 -3.90 -7.89 -22.91
N ILE A 17 -5.19 -8.17 -23.03
CA ILE A 17 -6.15 -7.96 -21.95
C ILE A 17 -5.76 -8.80 -20.73
N ILE A 18 -5.52 -10.10 -20.91
CA ILE A 18 -5.17 -11.02 -19.82
C ILE A 18 -3.86 -10.61 -19.14
N ALA A 19 -2.85 -10.23 -19.91
CA ALA A 19 -1.55 -9.81 -19.40
C ALA A 19 -1.63 -8.53 -18.57
N ASN A 20 -2.61 -7.65 -18.83
CA ASN A 20 -2.82 -6.41 -18.08
C ASN A 20 -3.75 -6.57 -16.86
N LEU A 21 -4.45 -7.70 -16.71
CA LEU A 21 -5.36 -7.93 -15.57
C LEU A 21 -4.69 -7.76 -14.20
N PRO A 22 -3.44 -8.21 -13.96
CA PRO A 22 -2.77 -7.98 -12.68
C PRO A 22 -2.62 -6.50 -12.35
N PHE A 23 -2.23 -5.67 -13.33
CA PHE A 23 -2.09 -4.22 -13.13
C PHE A 23 -3.44 -3.54 -12.89
N LEU A 24 -4.47 -3.93 -13.62
CA LEU A 24 -5.84 -3.43 -13.38
C LEU A 24 -6.31 -3.80 -11.97
N THR A 25 -6.03 -5.03 -11.53
CA THR A 25 -6.36 -5.50 -10.18
C THR A 25 -5.67 -4.65 -9.13
N ILE A 26 -4.36 -4.44 -9.24
CA ILE A 26 -3.60 -3.66 -8.26
C ILE A 26 -4.00 -2.19 -8.27
N THR A 27 -4.22 -1.60 -9.44
CA THR A 27 -4.70 -0.21 -9.56
C THR A 27 -6.05 -0.04 -8.86
N GLN A 28 -6.95 -1.01 -9.02
CA GLN A 28 -8.25 -1.01 -8.33
C GLN A 28 -8.11 -1.17 -6.81
N LEU A 29 -7.16 -1.99 -6.35
CA LEU A 29 -6.95 -2.25 -4.92
C LEU A 29 -6.22 -1.10 -4.19
N LEU A 30 -5.27 -0.44 -4.85
CA LEU A 30 -4.43 0.61 -4.28
C LEU A 30 -4.99 2.03 -4.47
N GLY A 31 -5.85 2.20 -5.48
CA GLY A 31 -6.13 3.50 -6.06
C GLY A 31 -5.07 3.91 -7.08
N ILE A 32 -5.50 4.69 -8.08
CA ILE A 32 -4.65 5.09 -9.20
C ILE A 32 -3.47 5.97 -8.78
N ASP A 33 -3.68 6.84 -7.78
CA ASP A 33 -2.65 7.77 -7.31
C ASP A 33 -1.49 7.00 -6.65
N THR A 34 -1.80 6.14 -5.67
CA THR A 34 -0.83 5.24 -5.02
C THR A 34 -0.12 4.35 -6.03
N PHE A 35 -0.86 3.83 -7.02
CA PHE A 35 -0.28 2.99 -8.06
C PHE A 35 0.76 3.77 -8.88
N ILE A 36 0.41 4.94 -9.42
CA ILE A 36 1.35 5.75 -10.21
C ILE A 36 2.53 6.19 -9.36
N ASP A 37 2.29 6.61 -8.12
CA ASP A 37 3.32 7.07 -7.21
C ASP A 37 4.34 5.97 -6.89
N SER A 38 3.89 4.72 -6.73
CA SER A 38 4.78 3.57 -6.53
C SER A 38 5.75 3.30 -7.67
N PHE A 39 5.46 3.75 -8.90
CA PHE A 39 6.40 3.65 -10.02
C PHE A 39 7.40 4.80 -10.06
N LYS A 40 7.06 5.96 -9.48
CA LYS A 40 7.96 7.11 -9.35
C LYS A 40 8.91 6.93 -8.17
N HIS A 41 8.39 6.38 -7.07
CA HIS A 41 9.08 6.20 -5.80
C HIS A 41 9.01 4.72 -5.35
N PRO A 42 9.70 3.80 -6.05
CA PRO A 42 9.55 2.36 -5.81
C PRO A 42 9.97 1.91 -4.41
N ASP A 43 10.92 2.60 -3.78
CA ASP A 43 11.39 2.26 -2.45
C ASP A 43 10.44 2.74 -1.33
N SER A 44 9.51 3.65 -1.64
CA SER A 44 8.56 4.23 -0.70
C SER A 44 7.40 3.29 -0.37
N TYR A 45 7.17 2.26 -1.18
CA TYR A 45 6.05 1.33 -0.98
C TYR A 45 6.53 -0.08 -0.67
N GLN A 46 5.77 -0.79 0.16
CA GLN A 46 5.94 -2.22 0.38
C GLN A 46 4.61 -2.85 0.75
N TYR A 47 4.49 -4.17 0.58
CA TYR A 47 3.39 -4.91 1.18
C TYR A 47 3.88 -5.84 2.28
N ILE A 48 3.05 -6.03 3.30
CA ILE A 48 3.30 -6.96 4.39
C ILE A 48 2.16 -7.97 4.42
N LYS A 49 2.50 -9.26 4.42
CA LYS A 49 1.50 -10.30 4.66
C LYS A 49 1.08 -10.26 6.13
N ASN A 50 -0.20 -10.07 6.35
CA ASN A 50 -0.80 -9.94 7.64
C ASN A 50 -1.44 -11.26 8.13
N ASP A 51 -0.59 -12.19 8.53
CA ASP A 51 -1.02 -13.44 9.17
C ASP A 51 -1.07 -13.33 10.71
N LYS A 52 -0.52 -12.26 11.29
CA LYS A 52 -0.29 -12.14 12.75
C LYS A 52 -0.69 -10.79 13.39
N ILE A 53 -1.02 -9.77 12.61
CA ILE A 53 -1.52 -8.48 13.13
C ILE A 53 -3.01 -8.66 13.40
N ARG A 54 -3.39 -8.61 14.68
CA ARG A 54 -4.79 -8.69 15.14
C ARG A 54 -5.54 -7.44 14.66
N LEU A 55 -6.08 -7.49 13.45
CA LEU A 55 -7.02 -6.50 12.93
C LEU A 55 -8.41 -6.81 13.52
N PRO A 56 -9.11 -5.86 14.19
CA PRO A 56 -10.45 -6.10 14.73
C PRO A 56 -11.50 -6.65 13.75
N ASP A 57 -11.36 -6.48 12.43
CA ASP A 57 -12.46 -6.78 11.50
C ASP A 57 -12.08 -7.45 10.16
N THR A 58 -10.92 -8.09 10.05
CA THR A 58 -10.50 -8.66 8.76
C THR A 58 -9.83 -10.01 8.91
N LYS A 59 -10.26 -10.94 8.07
CA LYS A 59 -9.53 -12.18 7.75
C LYS A 59 -8.11 -11.81 7.27
N GLY A 60 -7.15 -12.73 7.42
CA GLY A 60 -5.77 -12.53 6.97
C GLY A 60 -5.69 -11.98 5.53
N GLY A 61 -4.62 -11.24 5.24
CA GLY A 61 -4.50 -10.48 3.99
C GLY A 61 -3.14 -9.82 3.83
N TYR A 62 -3.04 -8.87 2.93
CA TYR A 62 -1.86 -8.04 2.70
C TYR A 62 -2.17 -6.59 3.08
N LEU A 63 -1.23 -5.93 3.75
CA LEU A 63 -1.25 -4.49 4.00
C LEU A 63 -0.29 -3.82 3.06
N ILE A 64 -0.73 -2.73 2.45
CA ILE A 64 0.12 -1.89 1.59
C ILE A 64 0.54 -0.70 2.40
N LEU A 65 1.85 -0.53 2.53
CA LEU A 65 2.47 0.49 3.36
C LEU A 65 3.26 1.47 2.51
N GLU A 66 3.02 2.75 2.75
CA GLU A 66 3.92 3.85 2.41
C GLU A 66 4.89 4.04 3.59
N LYS A 67 6.19 3.89 3.32
CA LYS A 67 7.27 3.96 4.31
C LYS A 67 7.56 5.41 4.68
N THR A 68 8.07 5.60 5.89
CA THR A 68 8.49 6.90 6.42
C THR A 68 9.72 7.49 5.73
N THR A 69 10.34 6.76 4.79
CA THR A 69 11.61 7.12 4.15
C THR A 69 11.47 8.06 2.96
N ASP A 70 10.24 8.37 2.52
CA ASP A 70 10.01 9.28 1.40
C ASP A 70 10.13 10.75 1.83
N GLN A 71 10.65 11.62 0.97
CA GLN A 71 10.81 13.06 1.25
C GLN A 71 9.46 13.78 1.40
N ASP A 72 8.43 13.28 0.71
CA ASP A 72 7.07 13.83 0.76
C ASP A 72 6.17 13.09 1.78
N TYR A 73 6.75 12.15 2.56
CA TYR A 73 6.02 11.43 3.59
C TYR A 73 5.57 12.38 4.70
N SER A 74 4.25 12.53 4.85
CA SER A 74 3.67 13.39 5.89
C SER A 74 2.38 12.80 6.41
N ILE A 75 2.28 12.47 7.69
CA ILE A 75 1.06 11.89 8.27
C ILE A 75 0.05 12.99 8.54
N ALA A 76 -1.20 12.77 8.11
CA ALA A 76 -2.31 13.69 8.32
C ALA A 76 -3.41 13.07 9.20
N LYS A 77 -4.29 13.92 9.73
CA LYS A 77 -5.52 13.46 10.39
C LYS A 77 -6.36 12.62 9.41
N GLY A 78 -6.83 11.47 9.86
CA GLY A 78 -7.58 10.49 9.06
C GLY A 78 -6.72 9.42 8.42
N ASP A 79 -5.39 9.59 8.36
CA ASP A 79 -4.49 8.54 7.88
C ASP A 79 -4.51 7.34 8.83
N THR A 80 -4.43 6.14 8.25
CA THR A 80 -4.21 4.93 9.04
C THR A 80 -2.72 4.64 9.12
N ILE A 81 -2.16 4.61 10.33
CA ILE A 81 -0.73 4.33 10.55
C ILE A 81 -0.54 2.92 11.11
N LEU A 82 0.55 2.27 10.71
CA LEU A 82 1.09 1.06 11.34
C LEU A 82 2.24 1.47 12.27
N TYR A 83 2.20 1.03 13.52
CA TYR A 83 3.19 1.39 14.53
C TYR A 83 3.52 0.23 15.45
N ARG A 84 4.67 0.33 16.12
CA ARG A 84 5.15 -0.61 17.13
C ARG A 84 4.93 -0.01 18.53
N THR A 85 4.12 -0.71 19.33
CA THR A 85 3.91 -0.35 20.74
C THR A 85 5.18 -0.53 21.57
N THR A 86 5.22 0.05 22.77
CA THR A 86 6.33 -0.12 23.73
C THR A 86 6.54 -1.57 24.20
N LYS A 87 5.53 -2.44 24.01
CA LYS A 87 5.59 -3.88 24.29
C LYS A 87 6.02 -4.72 23.08
N ASP A 88 6.60 -4.08 22.06
CA ASP A 88 7.05 -4.71 20.82
C ASP A 88 5.93 -5.39 20.00
N THR A 89 4.68 -4.96 20.19
CA THR A 89 3.54 -5.47 19.40
C THR A 89 3.18 -4.49 18.28
N LEU A 90 2.92 -5.04 17.09
CA LEU A 90 2.44 -4.27 15.94
C LEU A 90 0.95 -3.97 16.08
N ARG A 91 0.60 -2.70 15.94
CA ARG A 91 -0.77 -2.19 15.93
C ARG A 91 -0.95 -1.19 14.82
N TYR A 92 -2.19 -0.92 14.48
CA TYR A 92 -2.54 0.12 13.52
C TYR A 92 -3.77 0.87 14.01
N ARG A 93 -3.84 2.15 13.68
CA ARG A 93 -4.94 3.04 14.09
C ARG A 93 -5.09 4.18 13.11
N VAL A 94 -6.28 4.78 13.12
CA VAL A 94 -6.55 6.04 12.43
C VAL A 94 -6.06 7.18 13.31
N VAL A 95 -5.30 8.11 12.72
CA VAL A 95 -4.83 9.32 13.38
C VAL A 95 -6.00 10.28 13.53
N ASP A 96 -6.31 10.69 14.76
CA ASP A 96 -7.35 11.69 15.04
C ASP A 96 -6.75 13.07 15.28
N GLN A 97 -5.59 13.16 15.94
CA GLN A 97 -4.92 14.42 16.24
C GLN A 97 -3.41 14.29 16.12
N ILE A 98 -2.77 15.41 15.75
CA ILE A 98 -1.32 15.53 15.62
C ILE A 98 -0.92 16.76 16.43
N ASN A 99 -0.04 16.56 17.40
CA ASN A 99 0.50 17.64 18.22
C ASN A 99 2.02 17.68 18.10
N ILE A 100 2.60 18.81 18.48
CA ILE A 100 4.04 18.95 18.67
C ILE A 100 4.28 19.02 20.18
N GLN A 101 4.94 18.01 20.73
CA GLN A 101 5.37 18.00 22.13
C GLN A 101 6.88 17.97 22.20
N GLN A 102 7.47 18.93 22.92
CA GLN A 102 8.93 19.04 23.10
C GLN A 102 9.72 19.04 21.78
N GLY A 103 9.15 19.60 20.71
CA GLY A 103 9.77 19.65 19.39
C GLY A 103 9.64 18.37 18.55
N ALA A 104 8.95 17.34 19.05
CA ALA A 104 8.66 16.11 18.31
C ALA A 104 7.17 15.99 17.98
N LEU A 105 6.86 15.43 16.82
CA LEU A 105 5.48 15.11 16.43
C LEU A 105 4.96 13.92 17.26
N THR A 106 3.77 14.10 17.83
CA THR A 106 3.03 13.07 18.56
C THR A 106 1.65 12.88 17.94
N TYR A 107 1.31 11.61 17.74
CA TYR A 107 0.08 11.20 17.06
C TYR A 107 -0.87 10.58 18.07
N TYR A 108 -2.11 11.06 18.07
CA TYR A 108 -3.19 10.55 18.90
C TYR A 108 -4.19 9.84 18.01
N THR A 109 -4.71 8.72 18.52
CA THR A 109 -5.62 7.87 17.78
C THR A 109 -6.99 7.86 18.45
N ALA A 110 -8.04 7.70 17.66
CA ALA A 110 -9.38 7.56 18.21
C ALA A 110 -9.45 6.25 19.02
N ALA A 111 -9.78 6.36 20.31
CA ALA A 111 -10.04 5.19 21.15
C ALA A 111 -11.30 4.49 20.65
N ILE A 112 -11.21 3.19 20.37
CA ILE A 112 -12.37 2.38 19.98
C ILE A 112 -13.16 1.97 21.25
N ASN A 113 -12.48 1.84 22.40
CA ASN A 113 -13.05 1.59 23.72
C ASN A 113 -12.21 2.33 24.80
N GLU A 114 -12.79 2.61 25.98
CA GLU A 114 -12.11 3.28 27.10
C GLU A 114 -10.83 2.55 27.56
N ASP A 115 -10.77 1.22 27.40
CA ASP A 115 -9.60 0.38 27.74
C ASP A 115 -8.51 0.34 26.65
N ASP A 116 -8.73 0.98 25.49
CA ASP A 116 -7.87 0.86 24.30
C ASP A 116 -7.13 2.17 23.96
N LEU A 117 -7.03 3.07 24.95
CA LEU A 117 -6.17 4.25 24.89
C LEU A 117 -4.70 3.81 24.94
N ASP A 118 -4.18 3.39 23.79
CA ASP A 118 -2.74 3.50 23.56
C ASP A 118 -2.41 4.99 23.69
N GLY A 119 -1.47 5.32 24.59
CA GLY A 119 -0.99 6.68 24.79
C GLY A 119 -0.43 7.31 23.51
N PRO A 120 0.17 8.52 23.60
CA PRO A 120 0.70 9.19 22.41
C PRO A 120 1.67 8.27 21.64
N ILE A 121 1.48 8.19 20.33
CA ILE A 121 2.37 7.45 19.43
C ILE A 121 3.44 8.43 18.96
N TYR A 122 4.71 8.09 19.17
CA TYR A 122 5.84 8.89 18.73
C TYR A 122 6.26 8.49 17.31
N ASP A 123 6.82 9.43 16.56
CA ASP A 123 7.24 9.24 15.17
C ASP A 123 8.16 8.02 14.97
N GLN A 124 9.11 7.81 15.89
CA GLN A 124 10.02 6.65 15.92
C GLN A 124 9.33 5.28 16.05
N GLN A 125 8.08 5.25 16.50
CA GLN A 125 7.29 4.02 16.60
C GLN A 125 6.56 3.70 15.30
N ILE A 126 6.44 4.66 14.40
CA ILE A 126 5.68 4.53 13.17
C ILE A 126 6.53 3.82 12.13
N ILE A 127 5.94 2.79 11.53
CA ILE A 127 6.55 2.01 10.46
C ILE A 127 6.17 2.59 9.11
N GLY A 128 4.93 3.08 8.98
CA GLY A 128 4.42 3.68 7.76
C GLY A 128 2.91 3.88 7.80
N LYS A 129 2.37 4.39 6.69
CA LYS A 129 0.92 4.56 6.48
C LYS A 129 0.35 3.40 5.70
N ILE A 130 -0.79 2.89 6.16
CA ILE A 130 -1.55 1.88 5.45
C ILE A 130 -2.36 2.57 4.35
N LYS A 131 -1.95 2.35 3.09
CA LYS A 131 -2.66 2.86 1.90
C LYS A 131 -3.79 1.93 1.44
N GLY A 132 -3.67 0.65 1.74
CA GLY A 132 -4.63 -0.34 1.27
C GLY A 132 -4.56 -1.65 2.04
N ARG A 133 -5.66 -2.40 1.98
CA ARG A 133 -5.78 -3.76 2.49
C ARG A 133 -6.27 -4.64 1.37
N ILE A 134 -5.67 -5.81 1.24
CA ILE A 134 -5.93 -6.72 0.14
C ILE A 134 -6.18 -8.10 0.73
N ASP A 135 -7.28 -8.74 0.36
CA ASP A 135 -7.61 -10.07 0.86
C ASP A 135 -6.57 -11.11 0.42
N ASP A 136 -6.31 -12.10 1.29
CA ASP A 136 -5.44 -13.23 0.95
C ASP A 136 -6.15 -14.18 -0.02
N ASN A 137 -5.90 -13.98 -1.31
CA ASN A 137 -6.22 -14.96 -2.34
C ASN A 137 -5.08 -15.05 -3.37
N ILE A 138 -5.07 -16.17 -4.10
CA ILE A 138 -3.99 -16.50 -5.05
C ILE A 138 -3.83 -15.41 -6.12
N TRP A 139 -4.93 -14.84 -6.61
CA TRP A 139 -4.90 -13.82 -7.65
C TRP A 139 -4.29 -12.51 -7.15
N ASN A 140 -4.65 -12.09 -5.95
CA ASN A 140 -4.11 -10.89 -5.30
C ASN A 140 -2.62 -11.07 -4.99
N ALA A 141 -2.23 -12.22 -4.45
CA ALA A 141 -0.84 -12.54 -4.18
C ALA A 141 0.02 -12.50 -5.45
N PHE A 142 -0.47 -13.11 -6.54
CA PHE A 142 0.18 -13.06 -7.85
C PHE A 142 0.29 -11.63 -8.39
N SER A 143 -0.79 -10.85 -8.29
CA SER A 143 -0.81 -9.48 -8.79
C SER A 143 0.12 -8.56 -8.00
N LEU A 144 0.23 -8.74 -6.69
CA LEU A 144 1.19 -8.03 -5.83
C LEU A 144 2.64 -8.34 -6.20
N GLN A 145 2.95 -9.61 -6.46
CA GLN A 145 4.29 -10.03 -6.91
C GLN A 145 4.66 -9.40 -8.25
N ILE A 146 3.72 -9.36 -9.20
CA ILE A 146 3.94 -8.66 -10.47
C ILE A 146 4.18 -7.17 -10.21
N TRP A 147 3.35 -6.52 -9.40
CA TRP A 147 3.50 -5.10 -9.09
C TRP A 147 4.86 -4.80 -8.45
N GLU A 148 5.27 -5.54 -7.42
CA GLU A 148 6.56 -5.38 -6.75
C GLU A 148 7.74 -5.56 -7.72
N LEU A 149 7.71 -6.61 -8.55
CA LEU A 149 8.71 -6.81 -9.59
C LEU A 149 8.73 -5.61 -10.56
N CYS A 150 7.57 -5.07 -10.89
CA CYS A 150 7.42 -4.01 -11.88
C CYS A 150 7.91 -2.67 -11.36
N ILE A 151 7.57 -2.25 -10.14
CA ILE A 151 7.99 -0.94 -9.62
C ILE A 151 9.52 -0.84 -9.53
N HIS A 152 10.22 -1.94 -9.24
CA HIS A 152 11.68 -1.96 -9.16
C HIS A 152 12.38 -2.14 -10.51
N ASN A 153 11.76 -2.81 -11.50
CA ASN A 153 12.41 -3.15 -12.78
C ASN A 153 11.94 -2.31 -13.97
N LEU A 154 10.69 -1.82 -13.96
CA LEU A 154 10.25 -0.84 -14.93
C LEU A 154 10.79 0.51 -14.50
N ASN A 155 11.76 1.00 -15.26
CA ASN A 155 12.29 2.35 -15.13
C ASN A 155 11.22 3.37 -15.58
N ALA A 156 10.14 3.51 -14.81
CA ALA A 156 9.06 4.42 -15.11
C ALA A 156 9.51 5.87 -15.03
N ALA A 157 10.57 6.16 -14.26
CA ALA A 157 11.26 7.45 -14.32
C ALA A 157 11.66 7.79 -15.77
N ALA A 158 12.10 6.84 -16.60
CA ALA A 158 12.40 7.06 -18.02
C ALA A 158 11.16 7.33 -18.90
N LEU A 159 9.98 6.84 -18.51
CA LEU A 159 8.72 7.09 -19.22
C LEU A 159 8.18 8.50 -18.92
N PHE A 160 8.43 9.04 -17.73
CA PHE A 160 7.92 10.35 -17.28
C PHE A 160 8.94 11.49 -17.34
N THR A 161 10.25 11.21 -17.52
CA THR A 161 11.29 12.24 -17.71
C THR A 161 11.41 12.77 -19.14
N ASN A 162 10.67 12.18 -20.10
CA ASN A 162 10.59 12.64 -21.49
C ASN A 162 9.33 13.46 -21.78
N VAL A 163 8.68 14.03 -20.76
CA VAL A 163 7.58 14.99 -20.89
C VAL A 163 8.03 16.36 -20.41
#